data_AF-A0A352SAN8-F1
#
_entry.id   AF-A0A352SAN8-F1
#
_cell.length_a   1.000
_cell.length_b   1.000
_cell.length_c   1.000
_cell.angle_alpha   90.00
_cell.angle_beta   90.00
_cell.angle_gamma   90.00
#
_symmetry.space_group_name_H-M   'P 1'
#
loop_
_entity.id
_entity.type
_entity.pdbx_description
1 polymer ?
#
loop_
_entity_poly.entity_id
_entity_poly.type
_entity_poly.pdbx_seq_one_letter_code
_entity_poly.pdbx_strand_id
1 'polypeptide(L)'
;AGFALFALLLTGVGAFGYYGLSTLGERIEALYASNTTPLIRVASVRAHSLRIRMNLWRAQVEASPQATAQAEKDIAASRAAIEDAWARYYPNGITSPRERELATQINASLQELLPENDKVLTLLRAENYAAAKEYQDANVAAQADRLNELIDKAISDNAAQAEAAVKESSGMTKTILLMAALLIAAGILLSLVIATLLTRGVTKPLDKALHIATDVSKGKLGQPVVVDTQDEIRRVIDALKLMDEKLSATVEEGARQAGEVGASMQEVIRVINKMSDIIGEIVV
;
A
#
# COMPACT_ATOMS: atom_id res chain seq x y z
N ALA A 1 -20.51 -15.83 -12.04
CA ALA A 1 -19.48 -15.17 -12.87
C ALA A 1 -19.07 -13.79 -12.34
N GLY A 2 -19.99 -12.83 -12.13
CA GLY A 2 -19.65 -11.47 -11.70
C GLY A 2 -18.87 -11.36 -10.37
N PHE A 3 -19.23 -12.18 -9.37
CA PHE A 3 -18.55 -12.20 -8.08
C PHE A 3 -17.08 -12.68 -8.18
N ALA A 4 -16.82 -13.66 -9.05
CA ALA A 4 -15.46 -14.15 -9.30
C ALA A 4 -14.59 -13.11 -10.01
N LEU A 5 -15.18 -12.37 -10.97
CA LEU A 5 -14.49 -11.29 -11.68
C LEU A 5 -14.15 -10.11 -10.74
N PHE A 6 -15.06 -9.78 -9.82
CA PHE A 6 -14.85 -8.76 -8.79
C PHE A 6 -13.76 -9.18 -7.80
N ALA A 7 -13.78 -10.43 -7.32
CA ALA A 7 -12.75 -10.97 -6.45
C ALA A 7 -11.36 -10.92 -7.11
N LEU A 8 -11.26 -11.31 -8.38
CA LEU A 8 -10.00 -11.30 -9.15
C LEU A 8 -9.46 -9.87 -9.30
N LEU A 9 -10.33 -8.88 -9.52
CA LEU A 9 -9.95 -7.47 -9.61
C LEU A 9 -9.47 -6.93 -8.26
N LEU A 10 -10.17 -7.25 -7.16
CA LEU A 10 -9.73 -6.88 -5.80
C LEU A 10 -8.37 -7.48 -5.47
N THR A 11 -8.13 -8.75 -5.81
CA THR A 11 -6.82 -9.39 -5.64
C THR A 11 -5.74 -8.69 -6.46
N GLY A 12 -6.05 -8.29 -7.70
CA GLY A 12 -5.12 -7.54 -8.55
C GLY A 12 -4.76 -6.17 -7.96
N VAL A 13 -5.75 -5.41 -7.47
CA VAL A 13 -5.52 -4.13 -6.79
C VAL A 13 -4.71 -4.31 -5.51
N GLY A 14 -5.03 -5.33 -4.70
CA GLY A 14 -4.31 -5.65 -3.48
C GLY A 14 -2.85 -6.04 -3.76
N ALA A 15 -2.61 -6.91 -4.75
CA ALA A 15 -1.26 -7.30 -5.17
C ALA A 15 -0.47 -6.11 -5.70
N PHE A 16 -1.09 -5.23 -6.49
CA PHE A 16 -0.45 -4.03 -6.99
C PHE A 16 -0.12 -3.02 -5.88
N GLY A 17 -1.03 -2.82 -4.92
CA GLY A 17 -0.79 -1.99 -3.74
C GLY A 17 0.37 -2.53 -2.90
N TYR A 18 0.43 -3.84 -2.70
CA TYR A 18 1.52 -4.52 -2.00
C TYR A 18 2.86 -4.37 -2.75
N TYR A 19 2.87 -4.53 -4.07
CA TYR A 19 4.05 -4.30 -4.90
C TYR A 19 4.56 -2.85 -4.81
N GLY A 20 3.66 -1.87 -4.85
CA GLY A 20 4.02 -0.46 -4.68
C GLY A 20 4.62 -0.17 -3.30
N LEU A 21 4.03 -0.74 -2.24
CA LEU A 21 4.49 -0.52 -0.87
C LEU A 21 5.82 -1.22 -0.56
N SER A 22 6.02 -2.45 -1.07
CA SER A 22 7.30 -3.17 -0.95
C SER A 22 8.43 -2.45 -1.67
N THR A 23 8.20 -2.00 -2.90
CA THR A 23 9.17 -1.19 -3.66
C THR A 23 9.53 0.11 -2.93
N LEU A 24 8.55 0.76 -2.30
CA LEU A 24 8.79 1.95 -1.48
C LEU A 24 9.63 1.62 -0.23
N GLY A 25 9.30 0.52 0.45
CA GLY A 25 10.04 0.03 1.62
C GLY A 25 11.51 -0.24 1.31
N GLU A 26 11.78 -1.02 0.25
CA GLU A 26 13.16 -1.32 -0.19
C GLU A 26 13.96 -0.06 -0.53
N ARG A 27 13.32 0.96 -1.13
CA ARG A 27 13.99 2.23 -1.45
C ARG A 27 14.29 3.08 -0.23
N ILE A 28 13.38 3.12 0.75
CA ILE A 28 13.61 3.81 2.02
C ILE A 28 14.76 3.12 2.77
N GLU A 29 14.77 1.80 2.80
CA GLU A 29 15.83 1.01 3.41
C GLU A 29 17.18 1.23 2.70
N ALA A 30 17.19 1.23 1.37
CA ALA A 30 18.38 1.53 0.57
C ALA A 30 18.92 2.94 0.86
N LEU A 31 18.07 3.96 0.97
CA LEU A 31 18.48 5.32 1.33
C LEU A 31 19.06 5.38 2.76
N TYR A 32 18.49 4.64 3.71
CA TYR A 32 18.97 4.64 5.09
C TYR A 32 20.30 3.88 5.24
N ALA A 33 20.37 2.65 4.71
CA ALA A 33 21.52 1.77 4.81
C ALA A 33 22.71 2.26 3.96
N SER A 34 22.45 2.73 2.74
CA SER A 34 23.50 3.12 1.78
C SER A 34 24.00 4.55 1.98
N ASN A 35 23.17 5.47 2.47
CA ASN A 35 23.58 6.89 2.54
C ASN A 35 23.74 7.42 3.96
N THR A 36 22.94 6.97 4.94
CA THR A 36 22.93 7.59 6.28
C THR A 36 23.99 6.98 7.20
N THR A 37 24.15 5.65 7.17
CA THR A 37 25.12 4.95 8.02
C THR A 37 26.57 5.27 7.66
N PRO A 38 26.98 5.25 6.37
CA PRO A 38 28.30 5.70 5.92
C PRO A 38 28.61 7.15 6.30
N LEU A 39 27.64 8.05 6.14
CA LEU A 39 27.81 9.47 6.43
C LEU A 39 28.12 9.74 7.90
N ILE A 40 27.44 9.02 8.81
CA ILE A 40 27.71 9.12 10.25
C ILE A 40 29.14 8.68 10.58
N ARG A 41 29.66 7.64 9.91
CA ARG A 41 31.03 7.15 10.11
C ARG A 41 32.06 8.14 9.61
N VAL A 42 31.87 8.69 8.41
CA VAL A 42 32.75 9.73 7.84
C VAL A 42 32.72 11.02 8.69
N ALA A 43 31.53 11.41 9.18
CA ALA A 43 31.39 12.54 10.09
C ALA A 43 32.10 12.31 11.44
N SER A 44 32.06 11.07 11.97
CA SER A 44 32.79 10.68 13.18
C SER A 44 34.30 10.81 12.98
N VAL A 45 34.84 10.38 11.84
CA VAL A 45 36.25 10.56 11.47
C VAL A 45 36.62 12.05 11.48
N ARG A 46 35.78 12.91 10.88
CA ARG A 46 35.99 14.36 10.90
C ARG A 46 36.03 14.94 12.32
N ALA A 47 35.02 14.59 13.12
CA ALA A 47 34.89 15.10 14.48
C ALA A 47 36.10 14.74 15.36
N HIS A 48 36.58 13.50 15.26
CA HIS A 48 37.74 13.04 16.02
C HIS A 48 39.06 13.58 15.47
N SER A 49 39.18 13.79 14.15
CA SER A 49 40.36 14.46 13.56
C SER A 49 40.48 15.91 14.06
N LEU A 50 39.37 16.65 14.07
CA LEU A 50 39.32 18.01 14.64
C LEU A 50 39.59 18.01 16.15
N ARG A 51 39.11 17.02 16.89
CA ARG A 51 39.39 16.86 18.32
C ARG A 51 40.88 16.62 18.59
N ILE A 52 41.57 15.82 17.75
CA ILE A 52 43.03 15.65 17.84
C ILE A 52 43.72 17.00 17.65
N ARG A 53 43.39 17.75 16.59
CA ARG A 53 43.97 19.08 16.30
C ARG A 53 43.78 20.05 17.46
N MET A 54 42.58 20.07 18.04
CA MET A 54 42.25 20.91 19.21
C MET A 54 43.08 20.54 20.44
N ASN A 55 43.24 19.25 20.73
CA ASN A 55 44.04 18.78 21.85
C ASN A 55 45.53 19.09 21.70
N LEU A 56 46.07 18.97 20.48
CA LEU A 56 47.44 19.36 20.17
C LEU A 56 47.65 20.87 20.40
N TRP A 57 46.70 21.70 19.95
CA TRP A 57 46.75 23.16 20.18
C TRP A 57 46.64 23.51 21.66
N ARG A 58 45.73 22.86 22.40
CA ARG A 58 45.58 23.07 23.85
C ARG A 58 46.88 22.77 24.60
N ALA A 59 47.53 21.65 24.29
CA ALA A 59 48.81 21.29 24.90
C ALA A 59 49.94 22.29 24.57
N GLN A 60 49.96 22.83 23.34
CA GLN A 60 50.92 23.88 22.96
C GLN A 60 50.69 25.20 23.69
N VAL A 61 49.43 25.62 23.85
CA VAL A 61 49.06 26.90 24.48
C VAL A 61 49.26 26.85 25.99
N GLU A 62 48.85 25.76 26.63
CA GLU A 62 49.03 25.59 28.09
C GLU A 62 50.48 25.30 28.48
N ALA A 63 51.28 24.76 27.56
CA ALA A 63 52.72 24.53 27.70
C ALA A 63 53.11 23.87 29.04
N SER A 64 52.36 22.84 29.45
CA SER A 64 52.58 22.12 30.70
C SER A 64 52.57 20.59 30.53
N PRO A 65 53.34 19.84 31.33
CA PRO A 65 53.32 18.37 31.28
C PRO A 65 51.94 17.77 31.56
N GLN A 66 51.15 18.41 32.42
CA GLN A 66 49.78 17.99 32.72
C GLN A 66 48.87 18.11 31.48
N ALA A 67 48.95 19.23 30.76
CA ALA A 67 48.19 19.44 29.53
C ALA A 67 48.59 18.44 28.44
N THR A 68 49.90 18.18 28.29
CA THR A 68 50.42 17.18 27.35
C THR A 68 49.91 15.77 27.67
N ALA A 69 49.96 15.34 28.94
CA ALA A 69 49.48 14.03 29.35
C ALA A 69 47.96 13.86 29.12
N GLN A 70 47.18 14.92 29.35
CA GLN A 70 45.75 14.90 29.07
C GLN A 70 45.46 14.87 27.57
N ALA A 71 46.17 15.67 26.78
CA ALA A 71 46.06 15.67 25.32
C ALA A 71 46.41 14.30 24.74
N GLU A 72 47.47 13.64 25.22
CA GLU A 72 47.86 12.29 24.82
C GLU A 72 46.73 11.28 25.00
N LYS A 73 46.08 11.27 26.18
CA LYS A 73 44.94 10.40 26.46
C LYS A 73 43.76 10.67 25.51
N ASP A 74 43.42 11.95 25.32
CA ASP A 74 42.28 12.35 24.48
C ASP A 74 42.54 12.10 22.98
N ILE A 75 43.80 12.23 22.54
CA ILE A 75 44.26 11.91 21.17
C ILE A 75 44.21 10.41 20.94
N ALA A 76 44.69 9.59 21.87
CA ALA A 76 44.63 8.13 21.76
C ALA A 76 43.17 7.63 21.65
N ALA A 77 42.28 8.16 22.48
CA ALA A 77 40.85 7.84 22.40
C ALA A 77 40.23 8.28 21.06
N SER A 78 40.61 9.45 20.55
CA SER A 78 40.12 9.94 19.26
C SER A 78 40.65 9.13 18.08
N ARG A 79 41.91 8.68 18.14
CA ARG A 79 42.49 7.77 17.15
C ARG A 79 41.75 6.45 17.09
N ALA A 80 41.53 5.81 18.24
CA ALA A 80 40.78 4.55 18.28
C ALA A 80 39.36 4.70 17.71
N ALA A 81 38.70 5.84 17.97
CA ALA A 81 37.39 6.13 17.40
C ALA A 81 37.43 6.34 15.87
N ILE A 82 38.48 6.99 15.34
CA ILE A 82 38.70 7.11 13.88
C ILE A 82 38.91 5.72 13.28
N GLU A 83 39.75 4.89 13.88
CA GLU A 83 40.04 3.54 13.38
C GLU A 83 38.79 2.65 13.38
N ASP A 84 38.00 2.62 14.46
CA ASP A 84 36.74 1.87 14.50
C ASP A 84 35.72 2.39 13.48
N ALA A 85 35.53 3.72 13.41
CA ALA A 85 34.59 4.31 12.47
C ALA A 85 35.00 4.04 11.01
N TRP A 86 36.29 4.16 10.70
CA TRP A 86 36.83 3.94 9.37
C TRP A 86 36.79 2.47 8.97
N ALA A 87 37.16 1.54 9.86
CA ALA A 87 37.14 0.11 9.58
C ALA A 87 35.72 -0.44 9.32
N ARG A 88 34.70 0.14 9.97
CA ARG A 88 33.29 -0.22 9.73
C ARG A 88 32.76 0.35 8.41
N TYR A 89 33.42 1.37 7.86
CA TYR A 89 33.03 2.03 6.62
C TYR A 89 33.82 1.50 5.42
N TYR A 90 35.15 1.51 5.47
CA TYR A 90 36.05 1.16 4.40
C TYR A 90 36.73 -0.20 4.66
N PRO A 91 36.76 -1.14 3.70
CA PRO A 91 36.32 -1.01 2.31
C PRO A 91 34.86 -1.47 2.05
N ASN A 92 34.21 -2.12 3.02
CA ASN A 92 33.00 -2.91 2.77
C ASN A 92 31.70 -2.10 2.71
N GLY A 93 31.66 -0.92 3.33
CA GLY A 93 30.49 -0.03 3.34
C GLY A 93 30.39 0.89 2.12
N ILE A 94 31.16 0.62 1.06
CA ILE A 94 31.21 1.42 -0.17
C ILE A 94 30.20 0.89 -1.18
N THR A 95 29.31 1.77 -1.64
CA THR A 95 28.17 1.40 -2.49
C THR A 95 28.29 1.89 -3.93
N SER A 96 29.21 2.82 -4.22
CA SER A 96 29.42 3.36 -5.57
C SER A 96 30.91 3.50 -5.96
N PRO A 97 31.24 3.55 -7.27
CA PRO A 97 32.60 3.80 -7.73
C PRO A 97 33.15 5.16 -7.29
N ARG A 98 32.30 6.19 -7.28
CA ARG A 98 32.67 7.55 -6.86
C ARG A 98 32.97 7.60 -5.36
N GLU A 99 32.14 6.96 -4.56
CA GLU A 99 32.39 6.80 -3.13
C GLU A 99 33.69 6.04 -2.88
N ARG A 100 33.98 4.98 -3.65
CA ARG A 100 35.24 4.24 -3.55
C ARG A 100 36.46 5.12 -3.79
N GLU A 101 36.40 5.97 -4.80
CA GLU A 101 37.48 6.90 -5.15
C GLU A 101 37.75 7.88 -4.00
N LEU A 102 36.69 8.52 -3.47
CA LEU A 102 36.79 9.45 -2.36
C LEU A 102 37.26 8.76 -1.08
N ALA A 103 36.72 7.59 -0.75
CA ALA A 103 37.12 6.83 0.42
C ALA A 103 38.59 6.39 0.34
N THR A 104 39.08 6.02 -0.85
CA THR A 104 40.50 5.69 -1.05
C THR A 104 41.40 6.91 -0.80
N GLN A 105 41.00 8.08 -1.28
CA GLN A 105 41.74 9.33 -1.03
C GLN A 105 41.71 9.73 0.46
N ILE A 106 40.57 9.57 1.13
CA ILE A 106 40.44 9.81 2.58
C ILE A 106 41.34 8.84 3.35
N ASN A 107 41.34 7.55 2.99
CA ASN A 107 42.21 6.55 3.61
C ASN A 107 43.68 6.95 3.49
N ALA A 108 44.14 7.32 2.30
CA ALA A 108 45.51 7.78 2.09
C ALA A 108 45.83 9.01 2.93
N SER A 109 44.92 10.00 2.95
CA SER A 109 45.09 11.22 3.75
C SER A 109 45.15 10.94 5.26
N LEU A 110 44.42 9.94 5.77
CA LEU A 110 44.50 9.51 7.18
C LEU A 110 45.84 8.84 7.49
N GLN A 111 46.33 7.98 6.60
CA GLN A 111 47.64 7.32 6.74
C GLN A 111 48.81 8.31 6.71
N GLU A 112 48.65 9.43 5.99
CA GLU A 112 49.61 10.54 6.00
C GLU A 112 49.48 11.39 7.29
N LEU A 113 48.26 11.75 7.70
CA LEU A 113 48.03 12.73 8.78
C LEU A 113 48.30 12.17 10.20
N LEU A 114 47.91 10.92 10.47
CA LEU A 114 48.01 10.36 11.83
C LEU A 114 49.45 10.26 12.36
N PRO A 115 50.46 9.84 11.57
CA PRO A 115 51.86 9.87 11.99
C PRO A 115 52.39 11.30 12.23
N GLU A 116 51.93 12.29 11.46
CA GLU A 116 52.35 13.67 11.65
C GLU A 116 51.84 14.25 12.98
N ASN A 117 50.63 13.87 13.41
CA ASN A 117 50.12 14.19 14.75
C ASN A 117 50.96 13.54 15.87
N ASP A 118 51.48 12.31 15.66
CA ASP A 118 52.34 11.64 16.65
C ASP A 118 53.68 12.34 16.84
N LYS A 119 54.23 12.89 15.76
CA LYS A 119 55.47 13.68 15.83
C LYS A 119 55.27 14.97 16.63
N VAL A 120 54.14 15.66 16.42
CA VAL A 120 53.79 16.83 17.26
C VAL A 120 53.66 16.42 18.73
N LEU A 121 52.97 15.33 19.03
CA LEU A 121 52.83 14.81 20.40
C LEU A 121 54.18 14.44 21.02
N THR A 122 55.11 13.90 20.22
CA THR A 122 56.47 13.56 20.67
C THR A 122 57.27 14.81 21.07
N LEU A 123 57.16 15.90 20.29
CA LEU A 123 57.78 17.19 20.64
C LEU A 123 57.15 17.80 21.90
N LEU A 124 55.84 17.66 22.08
CA LEU A 124 55.14 18.08 23.29
C LEU A 124 55.58 17.30 24.54
N ARG A 125 55.77 15.97 24.42
CA ARG A 125 56.31 15.13 25.52
C ARG A 125 57.74 15.52 25.91
N ALA A 126 58.53 15.98 24.94
CA ALA A 126 59.86 16.52 25.17
C ALA A 126 59.85 17.98 25.69
N GLU A 127 58.67 18.52 26.01
CA GLU A 127 58.44 19.91 26.45
C GLU A 127 58.94 20.98 25.46
N ASN A 128 59.16 20.59 24.19
CA ASN A 128 59.59 21.49 23.13
C ASN A 128 58.38 22.07 22.39
N TYR A 129 57.58 22.89 23.10
CA TYR A 129 56.32 23.43 22.61
C TYR A 129 56.49 24.33 21.36
N ALA A 130 57.59 25.07 21.27
CA ALA A 130 57.89 25.91 20.11
C ALA A 130 58.14 25.07 18.85
N ALA A 131 58.98 24.02 18.95
CA ALA A 131 59.21 23.11 17.83
C ALA A 131 57.95 22.31 17.49
N ALA A 132 57.13 21.93 18.49
CA ALA A 132 55.85 21.27 18.24
C ALA A 132 54.92 22.14 17.39
N LYS A 133 54.85 23.45 17.69
CA LYS A 133 54.08 24.41 16.91
C LYS A 133 54.61 24.56 15.48
N GLU A 134 55.92 24.79 15.33
CA GLU A 134 56.55 24.93 14.00
C GLU A 134 56.33 23.69 13.15
N TYR A 135 56.51 22.50 13.74
CA TYR A 135 56.28 21.23 13.06
C TYR A 135 54.81 21.07 12.65
N GLN A 136 53.86 21.41 13.53
CA GLN A 136 52.44 21.31 13.24
C GLN A 136 52.03 22.26 12.10
N ASP A 137 52.50 23.51 12.13
CA ASP A 137 52.18 24.51 11.10
C ASP A 137 52.74 24.08 9.73
N ALA A 138 53.94 23.48 9.70
CA ALA A 138 54.58 23.04 8.46
C ALA A 138 54.04 21.72 7.90
N ASN A 139 53.68 20.75 8.74
CA ASN A 139 53.44 19.36 8.30
C ASN A 139 52.00 18.86 8.51
N VAL A 140 51.25 19.42 9.47
CA VAL A 140 49.91 18.92 9.82
C VAL A 140 48.81 19.77 9.21
N ALA A 141 48.96 21.10 9.19
CA ALA A 141 47.88 22.03 8.80
C ALA A 141 47.31 21.72 7.41
N ALA A 142 48.17 21.69 6.38
CA ALA A 142 47.74 21.43 5.00
C ALA A 142 47.14 20.02 4.81
N GLN A 143 47.67 19.00 5.50
CA GLN A 143 47.14 17.64 5.43
C GLN A 143 45.76 17.51 6.10
N ALA A 144 45.58 18.18 7.25
CA ALA A 144 44.30 18.22 7.93
C ALA A 144 43.24 18.95 7.09
N ASP A 145 43.62 20.02 6.41
CA ASP A 145 42.71 20.77 5.52
C ASP A 145 42.35 19.92 4.29
N ARG A 146 43.32 19.22 3.68
CA ARG A 146 43.06 18.25 2.60
C ARG A 146 42.09 17.14 3.02
N LEU A 147 42.26 16.56 4.21
CA LEU A 147 41.34 15.56 4.74
C LEU A 147 39.92 16.12 4.88
N ASN A 148 39.79 17.35 5.40
CA ASN A 148 38.50 18.02 5.52
C ASN A 148 37.83 18.26 4.17
N GLU A 149 38.58 18.72 3.16
CA GLU A 149 38.06 18.92 1.81
C GLU A 149 37.57 17.62 1.16
N LEU A 150 38.31 16.51 1.37
CA LEU A 150 37.90 15.20 0.87
C LEU A 150 36.62 14.71 1.55
N ILE A 151 36.50 14.94 2.86
CA ILE A 151 35.28 14.64 3.62
C ILE A 151 34.12 15.53 3.14
N ASP A 152 34.33 16.82 2.89
CA ASP A 152 33.30 17.71 2.34
C ASP A 152 32.81 17.26 0.96
N LYS A 153 33.74 16.84 0.09
CA LYS A 153 33.39 16.25 -1.21
C LYS A 153 32.56 14.98 -1.04
N ALA A 154 32.91 14.10 -0.11
CA ALA A 154 32.13 12.88 0.16
C ALA A 154 30.73 13.18 0.71
N ILE A 155 30.60 14.15 1.62
CA ILE A 155 29.30 14.58 2.16
C ILE A 155 28.44 15.20 1.05
N SER A 156 29.00 16.09 0.23
CA SER A 156 28.29 16.76 -0.86
C SER A 156 27.87 15.78 -1.96
N ASP A 157 28.72 14.81 -2.29
CA ASP A 157 28.42 13.78 -3.28
C ASP A 157 27.26 12.89 -2.80
N ASN A 158 27.31 12.44 -1.54
CA ASN A 158 26.21 11.68 -0.93
C ASN A 158 24.90 12.48 -0.88
N ALA A 159 24.96 13.76 -0.55
CA ALA A 159 23.77 14.64 -0.57
C ALA A 159 23.17 14.77 -1.97
N ALA A 160 24.01 14.97 -3.00
CA ALA A 160 23.57 15.05 -4.39
C ALA A 160 22.97 13.72 -4.89
N GLN A 161 23.56 12.58 -4.50
CA GLN A 161 23.01 11.26 -4.81
C GLN A 161 21.65 11.04 -4.14
N ALA A 162 21.49 11.43 -2.87
CA ALA A 162 20.22 11.35 -2.16
C ALA A 162 19.14 12.22 -2.83
N GLU A 163 19.48 13.44 -3.23
CA GLU A 163 18.57 14.33 -3.96
C GLU A 163 18.16 13.76 -5.32
N ALA A 164 19.11 13.22 -6.08
CA ALA A 164 18.84 12.55 -7.35
C ALA A 164 17.90 11.35 -7.18
N ALA A 165 18.14 10.51 -6.15
CA ALA A 165 17.29 9.36 -5.84
C ALA A 165 15.86 9.76 -5.46
N VAL A 166 15.69 10.84 -4.70
CA VAL A 166 14.35 11.39 -4.38
C VAL A 166 13.66 11.90 -5.64
N LYS A 167 14.38 12.61 -6.52
CA LYS A 167 13.84 13.14 -7.77
C LYS A 167 13.41 12.01 -8.72
N GLU A 168 14.23 10.97 -8.86
CA GLU A 168 13.88 9.77 -9.64
C GLU A 168 12.66 9.05 -9.04
N SER A 169 12.61 8.90 -7.71
CA SER A 169 11.46 8.30 -7.02
C SER A 169 10.17 9.07 -7.28
N SER A 170 10.20 10.40 -7.45
CA SER A 170 9.00 11.20 -7.70
C SER A 170 8.28 10.82 -9.02
N GLY A 171 9.04 10.48 -10.07
CA GLY A 171 8.48 10.03 -11.35
C GLY A 171 7.86 8.64 -11.25
N MET A 172 8.53 7.74 -10.52
CA MET A 172 8.02 6.40 -10.29
C MET A 172 6.78 6.40 -9.38
N THR A 173 6.75 7.19 -8.31
CA THR A 173 5.58 7.36 -7.44
C THR A 173 4.38 7.87 -8.23
N LYS A 174 4.56 8.86 -9.12
CA LYS A 174 3.49 9.34 -10.01
C LYS A 174 2.97 8.22 -10.91
N THR A 175 3.87 7.40 -11.45
CA THR A 175 3.49 6.26 -12.32
C THR A 175 2.68 5.22 -11.54
N ILE A 176 3.12 4.85 -10.33
CA ILE A 176 2.41 3.91 -9.46
C ILE A 176 1.02 4.46 -9.10
N LEU A 177 0.92 5.74 -8.74
CA LEU A 177 -0.35 6.39 -8.42
C LEU A 177 -1.29 6.45 -9.64
N LEU A 178 -0.78 6.76 -10.83
CA LEU A 178 -1.57 6.75 -12.07
C LEU A 178 -2.10 5.34 -12.38
N MET A 179 -1.27 4.30 -12.26
CA MET A 179 -1.73 2.93 -12.48
C MET A 179 -2.75 2.49 -11.43
N ALA A 180 -2.54 2.83 -10.16
CA ALA A 180 -3.50 2.55 -9.09
C ALA A 180 -4.85 3.26 -9.38
N ALA A 181 -4.82 4.53 -9.79
CA ALA A 181 -6.02 5.27 -10.16
C ALA A 181 -6.76 4.63 -11.36
N LEU A 182 -6.03 4.19 -12.39
CA LEU A 182 -6.60 3.49 -13.54
C LEU A 182 -7.24 2.15 -13.14
N LEU A 183 -6.58 1.37 -12.28
CA LEU A 183 -7.12 0.09 -11.78
C LEU A 183 -8.38 0.29 -10.94
N ILE A 184 -8.41 1.31 -10.08
CA ILE A 184 -9.59 1.67 -9.29
C ILE A 184 -10.73 2.10 -10.22
N ALA A 185 -10.46 2.98 -11.20
CA ALA A 185 -11.45 3.42 -12.16
C ALA A 185 -12.03 2.25 -12.98
N ALA A 186 -11.17 1.34 -13.44
CA ALA A 186 -11.60 0.12 -14.12
C ALA A 186 -12.46 -0.78 -13.22
N GLY A 187 -12.10 -0.92 -11.94
CA GLY A 187 -12.87 -1.65 -10.94
C GLY A 187 -14.27 -1.05 -10.71
N ILE A 188 -14.37 0.28 -10.61
CA ILE A 188 -15.65 0.98 -10.48
C ILE A 188 -16.52 0.76 -11.72
N LEU A 189 -15.96 0.93 -12.92
CA LEU A 189 -16.68 0.72 -14.18
C LEU A 189 -17.18 -0.72 -14.29
N LEU A 190 -16.34 -1.71 -13.98
CA LEU A 190 -16.72 -3.11 -14.03
C LEU A 190 -17.82 -3.43 -13.00
N SER A 191 -17.72 -2.87 -11.79
CA SER A 191 -18.74 -3.01 -10.76
C SER A 191 -20.08 -2.44 -11.21
N LEU A 192 -20.10 -1.26 -11.83
CA LEU A 192 -21.32 -0.66 -12.40
C LEU A 192 -21.94 -1.54 -13.50
N VAL A 193 -21.11 -2.09 -14.40
CA VAL A 193 -21.59 -3.00 -15.45
C VAL A 193 -22.20 -4.26 -14.84
N ILE A 194 -21.49 -4.92 -13.91
CA ILE A 194 -21.98 -6.13 -13.24
C ILE A 194 -23.26 -5.84 -12.46
N ALA A 195 -23.30 -4.74 -11.70
CA ALA A 195 -24.50 -4.33 -10.95
C ALA A 195 -25.69 -4.15 -11.90
N THR A 196 -25.49 -3.48 -13.03
CA THR A 196 -26.55 -3.25 -14.03
C THR A 196 -27.04 -4.57 -14.65
N LEU A 197 -26.12 -5.48 -14.97
CA LEU A 197 -26.44 -6.81 -15.51
C LEU A 197 -27.21 -7.67 -14.48
N LEU A 198 -26.77 -7.69 -13.22
CA LEU A 198 -27.45 -8.43 -12.15
C LEU A 198 -28.84 -7.85 -11.84
N THR A 199 -28.97 -6.52 -11.80
CA THR A 199 -30.27 -5.88 -11.59
C THR A 199 -31.25 -6.22 -12.72
N ARG A 200 -30.79 -6.23 -13.98
CA ARG A 200 -31.64 -6.54 -15.14
C ARG A 200 -31.92 -8.03 -15.30
N GLY A 201 -30.93 -8.90 -15.08
CA GLY A 201 -31.06 -10.34 -15.31
C GLY A 201 -31.65 -11.10 -14.13
N VAL A 202 -31.43 -10.64 -12.89
CA VAL A 202 -31.84 -11.37 -11.69
C VAL A 202 -32.86 -10.58 -10.87
N THR A 203 -32.52 -9.36 -10.44
CA THR A 203 -33.35 -8.61 -9.48
C THR A 203 -34.73 -8.27 -10.06
N LYS A 204 -34.78 -7.68 -11.27
CA LYS A 204 -36.07 -7.30 -11.90
C LYS A 204 -36.96 -8.51 -12.24
N PRO A 205 -36.46 -9.61 -12.82
CA PRO A 205 -37.29 -10.78 -13.11
C PRO A 205 -37.79 -11.49 -11.85
N LEU A 206 -36.98 -11.56 -10.78
CA LEU A 206 -37.43 -12.07 -9.49
C LEU A 206 -38.52 -11.21 -8.86
N ASP A 207 -38.41 -9.88 -8.98
CA ASP A 207 -39.45 -8.97 -8.50
C ASP A 207 -40.78 -9.18 -9.25
N LYS A 208 -40.73 -9.43 -10.56
CA LYS A 208 -41.91 -9.86 -11.34
C LYS A 208 -42.49 -11.19 -10.84
N ALA A 209 -41.65 -12.18 -10.59
CA ALA A 209 -42.07 -13.48 -10.07
C ALA A 209 -42.78 -13.34 -8.71
N LEU A 210 -42.24 -12.50 -7.84
CA LEU A 210 -42.84 -12.18 -6.54
C LEU A 210 -44.19 -11.49 -6.71
N HIS A 211 -44.33 -10.58 -7.67
CA HIS A 211 -45.60 -9.92 -7.98
C HIS A 211 -46.67 -10.91 -8.42
N ILE A 212 -46.34 -11.83 -9.34
CA ILE A 212 -47.26 -12.88 -9.82
C ILE A 212 -47.73 -13.75 -8.64
N ALA A 213 -46.79 -14.25 -7.83
CA ALA A 213 -47.13 -15.06 -6.67
C ALA A 213 -48.04 -14.30 -5.69
N THR A 214 -47.80 -13.00 -5.52
CA THR A 214 -48.60 -12.12 -4.67
C THR A 214 -50.01 -11.93 -5.23
N ASP A 215 -50.18 -11.74 -6.54
CA ASP A 215 -51.48 -11.60 -7.17
C ASP A 215 -52.31 -12.88 -7.09
N VAL A 216 -51.67 -14.04 -7.34
CA VAL A 216 -52.28 -15.36 -7.15
C VAL A 216 -52.75 -15.53 -5.70
N SER A 217 -51.94 -15.16 -4.70
CA SER A 217 -52.34 -15.24 -3.29
C SER A 217 -53.52 -14.34 -2.91
N LYS A 218 -53.76 -13.29 -3.71
CA LYS A 218 -54.89 -12.35 -3.55
C LYS A 218 -56.10 -12.77 -4.39
N GLY A 219 -56.04 -13.91 -5.09
CA GLY A 219 -57.11 -14.43 -5.95
C GLY A 219 -57.26 -13.68 -7.28
N LYS A 220 -56.26 -12.91 -7.70
CA LYS A 220 -56.24 -12.23 -9.00
C LYS A 220 -55.56 -13.12 -10.04
N LEU A 221 -56.35 -13.91 -10.75
CA LEU A 221 -55.86 -14.91 -11.71
C LEU A 221 -55.98 -14.43 -13.16
N GLY A 222 -55.18 -15.00 -14.06
CA GLY A 222 -55.29 -14.75 -15.51
C GLY A 222 -54.58 -13.48 -16.00
N GLN A 223 -53.61 -12.97 -15.24
CA GLN A 223 -52.83 -11.79 -15.65
C GLN A 223 -51.79 -12.16 -16.73
N PRO A 224 -51.60 -11.35 -17.79
CA PRO A 224 -50.62 -11.62 -18.82
C PRO A 224 -49.19 -11.44 -18.28
N VAL A 225 -48.41 -12.53 -18.26
CA VAL A 225 -47.00 -12.52 -17.84
C VAL A 225 -46.08 -12.56 -19.05
N VAL A 226 -45.28 -11.51 -19.23
CA VAL A 226 -44.24 -11.44 -20.27
C VAL A 226 -42.87 -11.65 -19.64
N VAL A 227 -42.19 -12.72 -20.05
CA VAL A 227 -40.85 -13.11 -19.60
C VAL A 227 -39.83 -12.76 -20.67
N ASP A 228 -38.83 -11.98 -20.29
CA ASP A 228 -37.77 -11.49 -21.19
C ASP A 228 -36.38 -11.94 -20.70
N THR A 229 -36.31 -13.16 -20.14
CA THR A 229 -35.07 -13.80 -19.68
C THR A 229 -34.99 -15.22 -20.27
N GLN A 230 -33.78 -15.75 -20.44
CA GLN A 230 -33.56 -17.10 -21.01
C GLN A 230 -32.87 -18.07 -20.04
N ASP A 231 -32.76 -17.70 -18.77
CA ASP A 231 -32.01 -18.41 -17.73
C ASP A 231 -32.92 -19.25 -16.82
N GLU A 232 -32.38 -19.74 -15.70
CA GLU A 232 -33.10 -20.51 -14.69
C GLU A 232 -34.31 -19.74 -14.13
N ILE A 233 -34.27 -18.40 -14.14
CA ILE A 233 -35.39 -17.55 -13.67
C ILE A 233 -36.60 -17.68 -14.60
N ARG A 234 -36.38 -17.87 -15.92
CA ARG A 234 -37.48 -18.13 -16.85
C ARG A 234 -38.27 -19.37 -16.45
N ARG A 235 -37.58 -20.45 -16.07
CA ARG A 235 -38.23 -21.71 -15.63
C ARG A 235 -39.09 -21.50 -14.39
N VAL A 236 -38.66 -20.64 -13.47
CA VAL A 236 -39.43 -20.30 -12.27
C VAL A 236 -40.69 -19.50 -12.64
N ILE A 237 -40.55 -18.48 -13.49
CA ILE A 237 -41.71 -17.68 -13.92
C ILE A 237 -42.69 -18.51 -14.76
N ASP A 238 -42.20 -19.37 -15.64
CA ASP A 238 -43.04 -20.28 -16.45
C ASP A 238 -43.81 -21.26 -15.55
N ALA A 239 -43.19 -21.77 -14.47
CA ALA A 239 -43.87 -22.61 -13.50
C ALA A 239 -44.97 -21.85 -12.72
N LEU A 240 -44.70 -20.60 -12.31
CA LEU A 240 -45.71 -19.75 -11.67
C LEU A 240 -46.87 -19.42 -12.62
N LYS A 241 -46.58 -19.19 -13.90
CA LYS A 241 -47.60 -18.95 -14.92
C LYS A 241 -48.50 -20.18 -15.12
N LEU A 242 -47.90 -21.37 -15.22
CA LEU A 242 -48.66 -22.62 -15.31
C LEU A 242 -49.55 -22.84 -14.08
N MET A 243 -49.06 -22.49 -12.88
CA MET A 243 -49.84 -22.54 -11.65
C MET A 243 -51.04 -21.58 -11.69
N ASP A 244 -50.84 -20.34 -12.13
CA ASP A 244 -51.92 -19.35 -12.32
C ASP A 244 -53.00 -19.85 -13.31
N GLU A 245 -52.57 -20.36 -14.47
CA GLU A 245 -53.48 -20.91 -15.49
C GLU A 245 -54.31 -22.09 -14.95
N LYS A 246 -53.67 -23.02 -14.22
CA LYS A 246 -54.35 -24.17 -13.62
C LYS A 246 -55.32 -23.76 -12.53
N LEU A 247 -54.95 -22.78 -11.71
CA LEU A 247 -55.83 -22.29 -10.65
C LEU A 247 -57.03 -21.53 -11.25
N SER A 248 -56.82 -20.70 -12.28
CA SER A 248 -57.89 -19.99 -13.00
C SER A 248 -58.89 -20.97 -13.62
N ALA A 249 -58.40 -21.97 -14.34
CA ALA A 249 -59.26 -23.00 -14.95
C ALA A 249 -60.05 -23.79 -13.90
N THR A 250 -59.46 -24.06 -12.73
CA THR A 250 -60.15 -24.76 -11.62
C THR A 250 -61.24 -23.89 -11.02
N VAL A 251 -60.99 -22.58 -10.85
CA VAL A 251 -61.99 -21.62 -10.36
C VAL A 251 -63.13 -21.44 -11.37
N GLU A 252 -62.83 -21.33 -12.67
CA GLU A 252 -63.84 -21.25 -13.73
C GLU A 252 -64.70 -22.51 -13.80
N GLU A 253 -64.10 -23.69 -13.76
CA GLU A 253 -64.83 -24.96 -13.76
C GLU A 253 -65.70 -25.10 -12.51
N GLY A 254 -65.19 -24.71 -11.34
CA GLY A 254 -65.97 -24.66 -10.10
C GLY A 254 -67.16 -23.70 -10.19
N ALA A 255 -66.96 -22.51 -10.79
CA ALA A 255 -68.02 -21.54 -11.03
C ALA A 255 -69.09 -22.07 -12.02
N ARG A 256 -68.66 -22.77 -13.08
CA ARG A 256 -69.57 -23.42 -14.04
C ARG A 256 -70.42 -24.49 -13.36
N GLN A 257 -69.80 -25.37 -12.58
CA GLN A 257 -70.49 -26.41 -11.82
C GLN A 257 -71.49 -25.81 -10.82
N ALA A 258 -71.11 -24.75 -10.10
CA ALA A 258 -72.02 -24.03 -9.21
C ALA A 258 -73.22 -23.41 -9.98
N GLY A 259 -72.98 -22.88 -11.18
CA GLY A 259 -74.03 -22.37 -12.07
C GLY A 259 -75.00 -23.46 -12.56
N GLU A 260 -74.49 -24.62 -12.96
CA GLU A 260 -75.30 -25.79 -13.35
C GLU A 260 -76.14 -26.32 -12.19
N VAL A 261 -75.56 -26.39 -10.98
CA VAL A 261 -76.29 -26.72 -9.75
C VAL A 261 -77.37 -25.69 -9.47
N GLY A 262 -77.07 -24.39 -9.62
CA GLY A 262 -78.05 -23.32 -9.47
C GLY A 262 -79.22 -23.42 -10.46
N ALA A 263 -78.93 -23.70 -11.73
CA ALA A 263 -79.95 -23.90 -12.76
C ALA A 263 -80.81 -25.15 -12.49
N SER A 264 -80.19 -26.26 -12.08
CA SER A 264 -80.89 -27.48 -11.66
C SER A 264 -81.78 -27.22 -10.44
N MET A 265 -81.29 -26.45 -9.46
CA MET A 265 -82.08 -26.05 -8.28
C MET A 265 -83.29 -25.20 -8.68
N GLN A 266 -83.14 -24.29 -9.65
CA GLN A 266 -84.28 -23.54 -10.20
C GLN A 266 -85.30 -24.45 -10.89
N GLU A 267 -84.86 -25.48 -11.61
CA GLU A 267 -85.75 -26.46 -12.23
C GLU A 267 -86.48 -27.29 -11.18
N VAL A 268 -85.79 -27.72 -10.11
CA VAL A 268 -86.41 -28.40 -8.96
C VAL A 268 -87.46 -27.50 -8.30
N ILE A 269 -87.16 -26.23 -8.06
CA ILE A 269 -88.13 -25.26 -7.50
C ILE A 269 -89.33 -25.10 -8.45
N ARG A 270 -89.10 -25.03 -9.77
CA ARG A 270 -90.17 -24.96 -10.77
C ARG A 270 -91.07 -26.20 -10.73
N VAL A 271 -90.49 -27.40 -10.60
CA VAL A 271 -91.24 -28.66 -10.46
C VAL A 271 -92.04 -28.67 -9.15
N ILE A 272 -91.46 -28.24 -8.03
CA ILE A 272 -92.15 -28.15 -6.74
C ILE A 272 -93.34 -27.18 -6.83
N ASN A 273 -93.16 -26.00 -7.43
CA ASN A 273 -94.26 -25.05 -7.61
C ASN A 273 -95.37 -25.61 -8.51
N LYS A 274 -95.00 -26.29 -9.60
CA LYS A 274 -95.98 -26.94 -10.49
C LYS A 274 -96.73 -28.07 -9.79
N MET A 275 -96.07 -28.84 -8.93
CA MET A 275 -96.73 -29.84 -8.06
C MET A 275 -97.66 -29.17 -7.04
N SER A 276 -97.26 -28.04 -6.44
CA SER A 276 -98.11 -27.28 -5.54
C SER A 276 -99.37 -26.77 -6.24
N ASP A 277 -99.27 -26.30 -7.48
CA ASP A 277 -100.42 -25.88 -8.29
C ASP A 277 -101.35 -27.06 -8.59
N ILE A 278 -100.80 -28.23 -8.95
CA ILE A 278 -101.59 -29.46 -9.21
C ILE A 278 -102.29 -29.94 -7.93
N ILE A 279 -101.61 -29.91 -6.78
CA ILE A 279 -102.23 -30.24 -5.49
C ILE A 279 -103.33 -29.22 -5.15
N GLY A 280 -103.14 -27.95 -5.48
CA GLY A 280 -104.16 -26.91 -5.35
C GLY A 280 -105.39 -27.17 -6.23
N GLU A 281 -105.21 -27.63 -7.48
CA GLU A 281 -106.30 -28.02 -8.38
C GLU A 281 -107.05 -29.30 -7.96
N ILE A 282 -106.40 -30.22 -7.24
CA ILE A 282 -107.02 -31.47 -6.75
C ILE A 282 -107.83 -31.25 -5.46
N VAL A 283 -107.58 -30.14 -4.74
CA VAL A 283 -108.20 -29.82 -3.44
C VAL A 283 -109.41 -28.86 -3.59
N VAL A 284 -109.79 -28.49 -4.82
CA VAL A 284 -111.00 -27.71 -5.15
C VAL A 284 -112.03 -28.59 -5.86
#